data_AF-A0A441XND4-F1
#
_entry.id   AF-A0A441XND4-F1
#
_cell.length_a   1.000
_cell.length_b   1.000
_cell.length_c   1.000
_cell.angle_alpha   90.00
_cell.angle_beta   90.00
_cell.angle_gamma   90.00
#
_symmetry.space_group_name_H-M   'P 1'
#
loop_
_entity.id
_entity.type
_entity.pdbx_description
1 polymer ?
#
loop_
_entity_poly.entity_id
_entity_poly.type
_entity_poly.pdbx_seq_one_letter_code
_entity_poly.pdbx_strand_id
1 'polypeptide(L)' 'MRISTDWQRRTGSAFSFNAWFAEDKVSIQGRAAEFTRLGEEGGRIIYSFCPDCGTSVHYRIDTQPGLVATPAGAFA' A
#
# COMPACT_ATOMS: atom_id res chain seq x y z
N MET A 1 3.93 15.72 -20.62
CA MET A 1 3.75 14.62 -19.65
C MET A 1 2.32 14.69 -19.12
N ARG A 2 1.43 13.81 -19.57
CA ARG A 2 0.05 13.74 -19.05
C ARG A 2 0.04 12.72 -17.92
N ILE A 3 -0.26 13.15 -16.70
CA ILE A 3 -0.48 12.25 -15.57
C ILE A 3 -1.91 11.74 -15.70
N SER A 4 -2.09 10.44 -15.93
CA SER A 4 -3.42 9.81 -15.88
C SER A 4 -3.96 9.90 -14.45
N THR A 5 -5.20 10.38 -14.30
CA THR A 5 -5.84 10.61 -13.00
C THR A 5 -6.63 9.40 -12.48
N ASP A 6 -6.68 8.31 -13.23
CA ASP A 6 -7.52 7.13 -12.92
C ASP A 6 -6.88 6.16 -11.90
N TRP A 7 -5.89 6.64 -11.14
CA TRP A 7 -5.12 5.81 -10.21
C TRP A 7 -5.16 6.42 -8.82
N GLN A 8 -5.28 5.56 -7.80
CA GLN A 8 -5.17 6.04 -6.43
C GLN A 8 -3.77 6.62 -6.18
N ARG A 9 -3.71 7.91 -5.84
CA ARG A 9 -2.49 8.60 -5.44
C ARG A 9 -2.14 8.19 -4.02
N ARG A 10 -0.92 7.68 -3.85
CA ARG A 10 -0.45 7.15 -2.57
C ARG A 10 0.41 8.15 -1.78
N THR A 11 1.22 8.95 -2.47
CA THR A 11 2.13 9.93 -1.87
C THR A 11 2.33 11.09 -2.84
N GLY A 12 2.56 12.29 -2.31
CA GLY A 12 3.00 13.46 -3.09
C GLY A 12 4.51 13.48 -3.36
N SER A 13 5.27 12.55 -2.78
CA SER A 13 6.72 12.45 -2.94
C SER A 13 7.10 11.47 -4.07
N ALA A 14 8.25 11.72 -4.70
CA ALA A 14 8.86 10.78 -5.65
C ALA A 14 9.32 9.46 -4.99
N PHE A 15 9.46 9.45 -3.66
CA PHE A 15 9.93 8.31 -2.90
C PHE A 15 8.99 7.98 -1.73
N SER A 16 9.04 6.74 -1.26
CA SER A 16 8.37 6.31 -0.03
C SER A 16 9.32 5.51 0.84
N PHE A 17 9.25 5.70 2.15
CA PHE A 17 9.96 4.89 3.13
C PHE A 17 8.98 3.93 3.80
N ASN A 18 9.31 2.64 3.79
CA ASN A 18 8.41 1.58 4.22
C ASN A 18 9.13 0.60 5.14
N ALA A 19 8.46 0.19 6.20
CA ALA A 19 8.87 -0.92 7.05
C ALA A 19 8.20 -2.22 6.55
N TRP A 20 8.93 -3.33 6.65
CA TRP A 20 8.48 -4.65 6.18
C TRP A 20 8.40 -5.61 7.35
N PHE A 21 7.32 -6.37 7.42
CA PHE A 21 7.07 -7.35 8.47
C PHE A 21 6.59 -8.66 7.84
N ALA A 22 6.92 -9.78 8.47
CA ALA A 22 6.31 -11.05 8.13
C ALA A 22 4.82 -11.00 8.45
N GLU A 23 3.98 -11.43 7.51
CA GLU A 23 2.52 -11.33 7.61
C GLU A 23 1.97 -12.09 8.83
N ASP A 24 2.58 -13.23 9.18
CA ASP A 24 2.22 -14.02 10.35
C ASP A 24 2.60 -13.36 11.69
N LYS A 25 3.36 -12.26 11.66
CA LYS A 25 3.76 -11.46 12.83
C LYS A 25 3.02 -10.13 12.93
N VAL A 26 2.04 -9.88 12.06
CA VAL A 26 1.26 -8.63 12.06
C VAL A 26 -0.20 -8.93 12.38
N SER A 27 -0.79 -8.12 13.25
CA SER A 27 -2.24 -8.07 13.44
C SER A 27 -2.75 -6.72 12.92
N ILE A 28 -3.72 -6.75 12.01
CA ILE A 28 -4.36 -5.56 11.45
C ILE A 28 -5.73 -5.40 12.12
N GLN A 29 -5.99 -4.22 12.67
CA GLN A 29 -7.25 -3.89 13.34
C GLN A 29 -7.84 -2.60 12.75
N GLY A 30 -9.17 -2.51 12.72
CA GLY A 30 -9.90 -1.37 12.16
C GLY A 30 -10.41 -1.59 10.74
N ARG A 31 -11.01 -0.55 10.15
CA ARG A 31 -11.55 -0.58 8.78
C ARG A 31 -10.51 -0.11 7.78
N ALA A 32 -10.36 -0.84 6.68
CA ALA A 32 -9.59 -0.42 5.53
C ALA A 32 -10.39 -0.68 4.25
N ALA A 33 -10.26 0.21 3.27
CA ALA A 33 -10.64 -0.04 1.89
C ALA A 33 -9.41 -0.52 1.11
N GLU A 34 -9.63 -1.30 0.04
CA GLU A 34 -8.55 -1.86 -0.76
C GLU A 34 -8.57 -1.36 -2.21
N PHE A 35 -7.38 -1.16 -2.76
CA PHE A 35 -7.17 -0.85 -4.17
C PHE A 35 -6.03 -1.71 -4.73
N THR A 36 -6.32 -2.44 -5.81
CA THR A 36 -5.34 -3.29 -6.49
C THR A 36 -4.77 -2.57 -7.70
N ARG A 37 -3.46 -2.36 -7.70
CA ARG A 37 -2.70 -1.91 -8.87
C ARG A 37 -2.13 -3.13 -9.59
N LEU A 38 -2.51 -3.30 -10.85
CA LEU A 38 -1.88 -4.26 -11.76
C LEU A 38 -0.65 -3.59 -12.40
N GLY A 39 0.50 -4.26 -12.30
CA GLY A 39 1.69 -3.93 -13.06
C GLY A 39 1.55 -4.39 -14.51
N GLU A 40 2.31 -3.77 -15.41
CA GLU A 40 2.25 -4.07 -16.84
C GLU A 40 2.64 -5.52 -17.15
N GLU A 41 3.51 -6.11 -16.33
CA GLU A 41 3.94 -7.51 -16.42
C GLU A 41 3.09 -8.46 -15.57
N GLY A 42 1.91 -8.02 -15.09
CA GLY A 42 0.93 -8.84 -14.37
C GLY A 42 1.13 -8.95 -12.86
N GLY A 43 2.24 -8.47 -12.31
CA GLY A 43 2.45 -8.41 -10.85
C GLY A 43 1.49 -7.44 -10.17
N ARG A 44 0.94 -7.80 -9.01
CA ARG A 44 -0.05 -6.98 -8.30
C ARG A 44 0.52 -6.31 -7.07
N ILE A 45 -0.01 -5.14 -6.77
CA ILE A 45 0.14 -4.45 -5.49
C ILE A 45 -1.25 -4.22 -4.92
N ILE A 46 -1.51 -4.73 -3.72
CA ILE A 46 -2.79 -4.53 -3.02
C ILE A 46 -2.54 -3.52 -1.91
N TYR A 47 -3.10 -2.32 -2.08
CA TYR A 47 -3.03 -1.25 -1.09
C TYR A 47 -4.25 -1.27 -0.18
N SER A 48 -4.03 -1.18 1.12
CA SER A 48 -5.08 -0.98 2.12
C SER A 48 -4.96 0.43 2.70
N PHE A 49 -6.06 1.17 2.73
CA PHE A 49 -6.09 2.56 3.15
C PHE A 49 -7.29 2.87 4.05
N CYS A 50 -7.15 3.88 4.91
CA CYS A 50 -8.24 4.36 5.74
C CYS A 50 -9.34 4.97 4.85
N PRO A 51 -10.59 4.48 4.89
CA PRO A 51 -11.66 5.00 4.04
C PRO A 51 -12.07 6.43 4.41
N ASP A 52 -11.77 6.87 5.63
CA ASP A 52 -12.22 8.16 6.14
C ASP A 52 -11.23 9.30 5.79
N CYS A 53 -9.92 9.03 5.69
CA CYS A 53 -8.90 10.04 5.39
C CYS A 53 -8.01 9.73 4.17
N GLY A 54 -8.10 8.53 3.59
CA GLY A 54 -7.35 8.13 2.39
C GLY A 54 -5.90 7.68 2.64
N THR A 55 -5.39 7.76 3.87
CA THR A 55 -4.03 7.33 4.20
C THR A 55 -3.83 5.83 3.92
N SER A 56 -2.83 5.49 3.11
CA SER A 56 -2.39 4.10 2.95
C SER A 56 -1.76 3.61 4.25
N VAL A 57 -2.28 2.52 4.81
CA VAL A 57 -1.86 1.98 6.10
C VAL A 57 -0.93 0.77 5.93
N HIS A 58 -1.18 -0.08 4.94
CA HIS A 58 -0.28 -1.17 4.58
C HIS A 58 -0.53 -1.62 3.15
N TYR A 59 0.37 -2.45 2.61
CA TYR A 59 0.20 -3.06 1.30
C TYR A 59 0.97 -4.37 1.18
N ARG A 60 0.56 -5.19 0.22
CA ARG A 60 1.18 -6.46 -0.16
C ARG A 60 1.57 -6.41 -1.64
N ILE A 61 2.66 -7.09 -2.00
CA ILE A 61 3.13 -7.20 -3.39
C ILE A 61 3.40 -8.66 -3.76
N ASP A 62 3.05 -9.04 -4.99
CA ASP A 62 3.25 -10.43 -5.44
C ASP A 62 4.73 -10.83 -5.49
N THR A 63 5.65 -9.89 -5.71
CA THR A 63 7.11 -10.15 -5.75
C THR A 63 7.73 -10.40 -4.37
N GLN A 64 6.97 -10.18 -3.30
CA GLN A 64 7.44 -10.40 -1.94
C GLN A 64 6.35 -11.05 -1.07
N PRO A 65 6.02 -12.31 -1.36
CA PRO A 65 4.92 -13.01 -0.72
C PRO A 65 5.20 -13.23 0.77
N GLY A 66 4.13 -13.19 1.57
CA GLY A 66 4.21 -13.38 3.03
C GLY A 66 4.79 -12.18 3.78
N LEU A 67 5.08 -11.06 3.12
CA LEU A 67 5.41 -9.80 3.79
C LEU A 67 4.28 -8.77 3.65
N VAL A 68 4.14 -7.96 4.68
CA VAL A 68 3.31 -6.75 4.70
C VAL A 68 4.23 -5.54 4.82
N ALA A 69 4.05 -4.59 3.92
CA ALA A 69 4.74 -3.31 3.96
C ALA A 69 3.84 -2.23 4.57
N THR A 70 4.41 -1.42 5.47
CA THR A 70 3.72 -0.29 6.12
C THR A 70 4.51 0.99 5.85
N PRO A 71 3.89 2.07 5.33
CA PRO A 71 4.57 3.36 5.23
C PRO A 71 5.09 3.80 6.59
N ALA A 72 6.36 4.17 6.71
CA ALA A 72 6.96 4.46 8.02
C ALA A 72 6.29 5.63 8.74
N GLY A 73 5.72 6.59 8.00
CA GLY A 73 4.95 7.70 8.57
C GLY A 73 3.53 7.33 9.02
N ALA A 74 3.10 6.07 8.89
CA ALA A 74 1.82 5.60 9.39
C ALA A 74 1.89 5.07 10.83
N PHE A 75 3.10 4.93 11.39
CA PHE A 75 3.28 4.68 12.82
C PHE A 75 3.12 5.97 13.62
N ALA A 76 2.50 5.86 14.80
CA ALA A 76 2.35 6.95 15.77
C ALA A 76 3.54 7.03 16.72
#